data_AF-A0A254TPN0-F1
#
_entry.id   AF-A0A254TPN0-F1
#
_cell.length_a   1.000
_cell.length_b   1.000
_cell.length_c   1.000
_cell.angle_alpha   90.00
_cell.angle_beta   90.00
_cell.angle_gamma   90.00
#
_symmetry.space_group_name_H-M   'P 1'
#
loop_
_entity.id
_entity.type
_entity.pdbx_description
1 polymer ?
#
loop_
_entity_poly.entity_id
_entity_poly.type
_entity_poly.pdbx_seq_one_letter_code
_entity_poly.pdbx_strand_id
1 'polypeptide(L)'
;MTLLFNIAGGLQVLPAGCENCKENWRYIKPEPGCAVVNVGDTLVEWTGGLLRSSLHRVVTAPGDQAMVQRHSVAYLVRAKRNASLQRLKGGTIPPLAPGEEDETRSVDEWNEWKSRQIVLGQLKPETRGGRNM
;
A
#
# COMPACT_ATOMS: atom_id res chain seq x y z
N MET A 1 5.25 4.12 4.44
CA MET A 1 5.96 3.06 3.69
C MET A 1 6.30 1.94 4.64
N THR A 2 6.36 0.69 4.18
CA THR A 2 6.74 -0.46 4.99
C THR A 2 7.94 -1.14 4.39
N LEU A 3 8.94 -1.44 5.22
CA LEU A 3 10.07 -2.32 4.88
C LEU A 3 9.80 -3.67 5.53
N LEU A 4 9.71 -4.72 4.72
CA LEU A 4 9.50 -6.09 5.20
C LEU A 4 10.77 -6.90 4.99
N PHE A 5 11.23 -7.51 6.08
CA PHE A 5 12.33 -8.46 6.10
C PHE A 5 11.75 -9.85 6.41
N ASN A 6 11.91 -10.79 5.47
CA ASN A 6 11.46 -12.16 5.63
C ASN A 6 12.35 -13.11 4.80
N ILE A 7 12.45 -14.36 5.25
CA ILE A 7 13.22 -15.40 4.57
C ILE A 7 12.29 -16.37 3.85
N ALA A 8 11.26 -16.87 4.54
CA ALA A 8 10.23 -17.71 3.94
C ALA A 8 9.20 -16.85 3.17
N GLY A 9 8.60 -17.44 2.14
CA GLY A 9 7.61 -16.82 1.26
C GLY A 9 6.27 -16.54 1.93
N GLY A 10 5.19 -16.60 1.14
CA GLY A 10 3.82 -16.42 1.63
C GLY A 10 3.25 -15.01 1.48
N LEU A 11 4.08 -13.99 1.24
CA LEU A 11 3.58 -12.68 0.83
C LEU A 11 3.02 -12.76 -0.59
N GLN A 12 1.83 -12.23 -0.80
CA GLN A 12 1.22 -12.03 -2.10
C GLN A 12 0.84 -10.56 -2.31
N VAL A 13 0.91 -10.12 -3.56
CA VAL A 13 0.40 -8.83 -4.03
C VAL A 13 -0.69 -9.06 -5.07
N LEU A 14 -1.71 -8.22 -5.08
CA LEU A 14 -2.66 -8.15 -6.18
C LEU A 14 -2.12 -7.15 -7.22
N PRO A 15 -1.76 -7.59 -8.43
CA PRO A 15 -1.30 -6.68 -9.47
C PRO A 15 -2.37 -5.65 -9.84
N ALA A 16 -1.93 -4.51 -10.39
CA ALA A 16 -2.83 -3.44 -10.75
C ALA A 16 -3.76 -3.83 -11.91
N GLY A 17 -5.01 -3.37 -11.83
CA GLY A 17 -6.05 -3.70 -12.81
C GLY A 17 -6.62 -5.11 -12.67
N CYS A 18 -6.09 -5.93 -11.76
CA CYS A 18 -6.65 -7.25 -11.50
C CYS A 18 -7.81 -7.19 -10.51
N GLU A 19 -8.86 -7.96 -10.78
CA GLU A 19 -9.94 -8.20 -9.83
C GLU A 19 -9.42 -8.91 -8.58
N ASN A 20 -10.01 -8.62 -7.42
CA ASN A 20 -9.66 -9.27 -6.16
C ASN A 20 -10.28 -10.67 -6.05
N CYS A 21 -9.90 -11.56 -6.97
CA CYS A 21 -10.16 -13.00 -6.94
C CYS A 21 -8.88 -13.77 -6.66
N LYS A 22 -9.00 -14.99 -6.11
CA LYS A 22 -7.88 -15.77 -5.56
C LYS A 22 -6.78 -16.02 -6.60
N GLU A 23 -7.16 -16.18 -7.85
CA GLU A 23 -6.34 -16.56 -9.00
C GLU A 23 -5.40 -15.42 -9.44
N ASN A 24 -5.77 -14.18 -9.17
CA ASN A 24 -5.00 -13.00 -9.58
C ASN A 24 -3.85 -12.64 -8.63
N TRP A 25 -3.84 -13.20 -7.42
CA TRP A 25 -2.82 -12.91 -6.42
C TRP A 25 -1.48 -13.55 -6.79
N ARG A 26 -0.40 -12.77 -6.76
CA ARG A 26 0.94 -13.24 -7.11
C ARG A 26 1.85 -13.25 -5.91
N TYR A 27 2.59 -14.36 -5.72
CA TYR A 27 3.60 -14.45 -4.68
C TYR A 27 4.78 -13.52 -4.95
N ILE A 28 5.29 -12.91 -3.88
CA ILE A 28 6.57 -12.21 -3.89
C ILE A 28 7.61 -13.17 -3.31
N LYS A 29 8.57 -13.56 -4.15
CA LYS A 29 9.71 -14.38 -3.72
C LYS A 29 10.64 -13.52 -2.85
N PRO A 30 10.97 -13.94 -1.61
CA PRO A 30 11.98 -13.26 -0.82
C PRO A 30 13.34 -13.41 -1.51
N GLU A 31 14.05 -12.31 -1.67
CA GLU A 31 15.41 -12.29 -2.25
C GLU A 31 16.42 -12.10 -1.11
N PRO A 32 17.41 -13.00 -0.95
CA PRO A 32 18.43 -12.88 0.08
C PRO A 32 19.14 -11.52 0.05
N GLY A 33 19.30 -10.89 1.21
CA GLY A 33 19.92 -9.57 1.31
C GLY A 33 19.03 -8.39 0.89
N CYS A 34 17.77 -8.64 0.51
CA CYS A 34 16.82 -7.60 0.13
C CYS A 34 15.67 -7.45 1.13
N ALA A 35 15.12 -6.24 1.19
CA ALA A 35 13.85 -5.96 1.83
C ALA A 35 12.76 -5.82 0.76
N VAL A 36 11.55 -6.28 1.07
CA VAL A 36 10.36 -5.93 0.27
C VAL A 36 9.87 -4.55 0.73
N VAL A 37 9.69 -3.62 -0.21
CA VAL A 37 9.24 -2.26 0.07
C VAL A 37 7.81 -2.07 -0.42
N ASN A 38 6.89 -1.80 0.51
CA ASN A 38 5.50 -1.48 0.19
C ASN A 38 5.23 0.00 0.39
N VAL A 39 4.71 0.64 -0.65
CA VAL A 39 4.18 2.00 -0.60
C VAL A 39 2.80 1.97 0.07
N GLY A 40 2.53 2.95 0.93
CA GLY A 40 1.24 3.10 1.60
C GLY A 40 0.49 4.34 1.13
N ASP A 41 -0.75 4.48 1.55
CA ASP A 41 -1.68 5.47 1.01
C ASP A 41 -1.25 6.93 1.15
N THR A 42 -0.56 7.31 2.22
CA THR A 42 -0.01 8.68 2.38
C THR A 42 0.82 9.10 1.17
N LEU A 43 1.63 8.18 0.62
CA LEU A 43 2.44 8.46 -0.57
C LEU A 43 1.58 8.52 -1.85
N VAL A 44 0.42 7.86 -1.88
CA VAL A 44 -0.53 7.98 -2.97
C VAL A 44 -1.12 9.39 -3.00
N GLU A 45 -1.56 9.91 -1.86
CA GLU A 45 -2.11 11.28 -1.76
C GLU A 45 -1.05 12.32 -2.15
N TRP A 46 0.13 12.25 -1.52
CA TRP A 46 1.22 13.20 -1.75
C TRP A 46 1.71 13.23 -3.20
N THR A 47 1.70 12.09 -3.88
CA THR A 47 2.17 12.01 -5.27
C THR A 47 1.06 12.15 -6.31
N GLY A 48 -0.14 12.57 -5.89
CA GLY A 48 -1.27 12.71 -6.81
C GLY A 48 -1.62 11.43 -7.54
N GLY A 49 -1.41 10.28 -6.88
CA GLY A 49 -1.65 8.97 -7.43
C GLY A 49 -0.54 8.41 -8.33
N LEU A 50 0.63 9.03 -8.48
CA LEU A 50 1.73 8.42 -9.27
C LEU A 50 2.22 7.12 -8.63
N LEU A 51 2.45 7.13 -7.32
CA LEU A 51 2.79 5.92 -6.59
C LEU A 51 1.54 5.10 -6.29
N ARG A 52 1.72 3.79 -6.20
CA ARG A 52 0.64 2.83 -5.99
C ARG A 52 0.74 2.16 -4.62
N SER A 53 -0.33 2.23 -3.85
CA SER A 53 -0.57 1.43 -2.64
C SER A 53 -1.31 0.17 -3.06
N SER A 54 -0.56 -0.93 -3.24
CA SER A 54 -1.13 -2.20 -3.71
C SER A 54 -1.69 -3.04 -2.57
N LEU A 55 -2.83 -3.69 -2.83
CA LEU A 55 -3.31 -4.76 -1.97
C LEU A 55 -2.26 -5.87 -1.86
N HIS A 56 -1.99 -6.26 -0.62
CA HIS A 56 -1.07 -7.33 -0.29
C HIS A 56 -1.66 -8.16 0.85
N ARG A 57 -1.33 -9.45 0.87
CA ARG A 57 -1.77 -10.37 1.93
C ARG A 57 -0.67 -11.37 2.23
N VAL A 58 -0.77 -12.02 3.38
CA VAL A 58 0.09 -13.16 3.71
C VAL A 58 -0.78 -14.41 3.75
N VAL A 59 -0.35 -15.45 3.04
CA VAL A 59 -0.93 -16.80 3.05
C VAL A 59 0.19 -17.81 3.27
N THR A 60 -0.17 -19.08 3.45
CA THR A 60 0.82 -20.17 3.54
C THR A 60 1.74 -20.17 2.32
N ALA A 61 3.05 -20.30 2.54
CA ALA A 61 4.02 -20.36 1.45
C ALA A 61 3.80 -21.63 0.59
N PRO A 62 4.15 -21.60 -0.71
CA PRO A 62 4.06 -22.79 -1.55
C PRO A 62 5.16 -23.81 -1.24
N GLY A 63 4.90 -25.09 -1.55
CA GLY A 63 5.88 -26.18 -1.48
C GLY A 63 6.41 -26.44 -0.07
N ASP A 64 7.67 -26.86 0.04
CA ASP A 64 8.31 -27.24 1.31
C ASP A 64 8.35 -26.09 2.33
N GLN A 65 8.32 -24.83 1.87
CA GLN A 65 8.24 -23.67 2.75
C GLN A 65 6.93 -23.59 3.53
N ALA A 66 5.87 -24.32 3.14
CA ALA A 66 4.64 -24.43 3.92
C ALA A 66 4.87 -25.09 5.28
N MET A 67 5.91 -25.92 5.39
CA MET A 67 6.19 -26.76 6.57
C MET A 67 7.13 -26.08 7.57
N VAL A 68 7.63 -24.88 7.27
CA VAL A 68 8.53 -24.14 8.16
C VAL A 68 7.82 -22.94 8.78
N GLN A 69 8.19 -22.61 10.02
CA GLN A 69 7.65 -21.45 10.69
C GLN A 69 8.15 -20.16 10.00
N ARG A 70 7.20 -19.30 9.61
CA ARG A 70 7.49 -18.02 8.98
C ARG A 70 7.68 -16.93 10.04
N HIS A 71 8.90 -16.42 10.15
CA HIS A 71 9.21 -15.19 10.89
C HIS A 71 9.45 -14.02 9.93
N SER A 72 8.97 -12.83 10.30
CA SER A 72 9.20 -11.62 9.54
C SER A 72 9.22 -10.39 10.44
N VAL A 73 10.02 -9.39 10.06
CA VAL A 73 10.03 -8.07 10.70
C VAL A 73 9.48 -7.06 9.71
N ALA A 74 8.38 -6.40 10.08
CA ALA A 74 7.84 -5.28 9.33
C ALA A 74 8.20 -3.98 10.05
N TYR A 75 8.99 -3.12 9.41
CA TYR A 75 9.28 -1.78 9.89
C TYR A 75 8.38 -0.77 9.19
N LEU A 76 7.50 -0.12 9.96
CA LEU A 76 6.51 0.81 9.44
C LEU A 76 7.04 2.24 9.56
N VAL A 77 7.42 2.83 8.43
CA VAL A 77 7.75 4.25 8.32
C VAL A 77 6.45 5.04 8.14
N ARG A 78 6.04 5.73 9.20
CA ARG A 78 4.80 6.52 9.24
C ARG A 78 5.12 8.01 9.09
N ALA A 79 4.25 8.72 8.40
CA ALA A 79 4.28 10.18 8.41
C ALA A 79 3.93 10.72 9.82
N LYS A 80 4.37 11.95 10.11
CA LYS A 80 3.97 12.63 11.35
C LYS A 80 2.44 12.78 11.36
N ARG A 81 1.82 12.57 12.53
CA ARG A 81 0.36 12.59 12.72
C ARG A 81 -0.29 13.88 12.20
N ASN A 82 0.32 15.02 12.48
CA ASN A 82 -0.15 16.35 12.10
C ASN A 82 0.37 16.83 10.73
N ALA A 83 1.06 15.98 9.96
CA ALA A 83 1.44 16.37 8.60
C ALA A 83 0.20 16.50 7.71
N SER A 84 0.23 17.46 6.79
CA SER A 84 -0.79 17.62 5.76
C SER A 84 -0.74 16.45 4.78
N LEU A 85 -1.89 15.94 4.34
CA LEU A 85 -2.00 15.00 3.23
C LEU A 85 -2.16 15.66 1.86
N GLN A 86 -2.20 17.00 1.82
CA GLN A 86 -2.29 17.75 0.57
C GLN A 86 -1.19 17.32 -0.40
N ARG A 87 -1.55 17.27 -1.68
CA ARG A 87 -0.63 16.89 -2.75
C ARG A 87 0.62 17.76 -2.72
N LEU A 88 1.79 17.11 -2.81
CA LEU A 88 3.05 17.81 -2.92
C LEU A 88 3.13 18.53 -4.27
N LYS A 89 3.72 19.72 -4.29
CA LYS A 89 3.87 20.53 -5.51
C LYS A 89 5.28 20.40 -6.07
N GLY A 90 5.36 20.22 -7.40
CA GLY A 90 6.62 20.23 -8.15
C GLY A 90 7.10 18.86 -8.60
N GLY A 91 8.22 18.85 -9.33
CA GLY A 91 8.77 17.66 -9.96
C GLY A 91 7.83 17.08 -11.01
N THR A 92 7.67 15.76 -11.01
CA THR A 92 6.78 15.02 -11.91
C THR A 92 5.36 14.86 -11.35
N ILE A 93 5.08 15.37 -10.14
CA ILE A 93 3.77 15.20 -9.49
C ILE A 93 2.72 16.02 -10.24
N PRO A 94 1.64 15.38 -10.74
CA PRO A 94 0.64 16.07 -11.54
C PRO A 94 -0.13 17.11 -10.70
N PRO A 95 -0.43 18.29 -11.26
CA PRO A 95 -1.31 19.25 -10.60
C PRO A 95 -2.71 18.65 -10.42
N LEU A 96 -3.54 19.29 -9.59
CA LEU A 96 -4.95 18.91 -9.47
C LEU A 96 -5.64 19.11 -10.82
N ALA A 97 -6.34 18.08 -11.29
CA ALA A 97 -7.17 18.20 -12.49
C ALA A 97 -8.37 19.13 -12.24
N PRO A 98 -8.98 19.74 -13.27
CA PRO A 98 -10.20 20.52 -13.10
C PRO A 98 -11.30 19.72 -12.39
N GLY A 99 -11.79 20.23 -11.25
CA GLY A 99 -12.79 19.57 -10.42
C GLY A 99 -12.26 18.48 -9.47
N GLU A 100 -10.95 18.21 -9.46
CA GLU A 100 -10.32 17.33 -8.48
C GLU A 100 -10.13 18.09 -7.16
N GLU A 101 -10.63 17.51 -6.06
CA GLU A 101 -10.41 18.02 -4.71
C GLU A 101 -9.14 17.40 -4.10
N ASP A 102 -8.40 18.22 -3.34
CA ASP A 102 -7.23 17.75 -2.59
C ASP A 102 -7.64 17.18 -1.24
N GLU A 103 -6.80 16.32 -0.66
CA GLU A 103 -7.01 15.81 0.70
C GLU A 103 -6.50 16.83 1.72
N THR A 104 -7.43 17.51 2.38
CA THR A 104 -7.10 18.62 3.29
C THR A 104 -6.89 18.19 4.74
N ARG A 105 -7.23 16.94 5.09
CA ARG A 105 -7.02 16.40 6.44
C ARG A 105 -5.54 16.23 6.75
N SER A 106 -5.21 16.26 8.04
CA SER A 106 -3.94 15.72 8.51
C SER A 106 -3.89 14.19 8.36
N VAL A 107 -2.69 13.62 8.46
CA VAL A 107 -2.49 12.16 8.39
C VAL A 107 -3.31 11.42 9.45
N ASP A 108 -3.42 11.93 10.67
CA ASP A 108 -4.16 11.25 11.75
C ASP A 108 -5.68 11.28 11.50
N GLU A 109 -6.22 12.47 11.21
CA GLU A 109 -7.65 12.66 10.90
C GLU A 109 -8.08 11.80 9.71
N TRP A 110 -7.24 11.70 8.69
CA TRP A 110 -7.50 10.85 7.54
C TRP A 110 -7.45 9.35 7.88
N ASN A 111 -6.49 8.91 8.70
CA ASN A 111 -6.44 7.51 9.14
C ASN A 111 -7.69 7.13 9.96
N GLU A 112 -8.14 8.02 10.85
CA GLU A 112 -9.36 7.83 11.64
C GLU A 112 -10.59 7.78 10.76
N TRP A 113 -10.73 8.77 9.86
CA TRP A 113 -11.82 8.82 8.89
C TRP A 113 -11.85 7.55 8.05
N LYS A 114 -10.73 7.16 7.42
CA LYS A 114 -10.64 5.99 6.55
C LYS A 114 -10.97 4.70 7.31
N SER A 115 -10.43 4.53 8.51
CA SER A 115 -10.72 3.35 9.34
C SER A 115 -12.21 3.26 9.66
N ARG A 116 -12.84 4.39 10.01
CA ARG A 116 -14.28 4.45 10.24
C ARG A 116 -15.10 4.10 9.00
N GLN A 117 -14.72 4.63 7.83
CA GLN A 117 -15.42 4.31 6.56
C GLN A 117 -15.31 2.83 6.19
N ILE A 118 -14.17 2.18 6.45
CA ILE A 118 -14.00 0.74 6.22
C ILE A 118 -14.89 -0.06 7.17
N VAL A 119 -14.95 0.29 8.45
CA VAL A 119 -15.82 -0.36 9.44
C VAL A 119 -17.30 -0.23 9.07
N LEU A 120 -17.70 0.92 8.51
CA LEU A 120 -19.06 1.13 8.02
C LEU A 120 -19.36 0.44 6.68
N GLY A 121 -18.37 -0.22 6.06
CA GLY A 121 -18.51 -0.84 4.74
C GLY A 121 -18.62 0.15 3.58
N GLN A 122 -18.40 1.44 3.83
CA GLN A 122 -18.46 2.52 2.84
C GLN A 122 -17.21 2.57 1.96
N LEU A 123 -16.06 2.21 2.52
CA LEU A 123 -14.83 1.98 1.78
C LEU A 123 -14.43 0.51 1.84
N LYS A 124 -14.09 -0.07 0.69
CA LYS A 124 -13.52 -1.41 0.61
C LYS A 124 -12.00 -1.31 0.50
N PRO A 125 -11.24 -2.24 1.12
CA PRO A 125 -9.81 -2.33 0.86
C PRO A 125 -9.56 -2.62 -0.62
N GLU A 126 -8.81 -1.73 -1.27
CA GLU A 126 -8.49 -1.81 -2.69
C GLU A 126 -7.11 -1.23 -2.98
N THR A 127 -6.56 -1.59 -4.15
CA THR A 127 -5.33 -0.98 -4.66
C THR A 127 -5.61 0.45 -5.08
N ARG A 128 -4.79 1.41 -4.63
CA ARG A 128 -4.97 2.85 -4.90
C ARG A 128 -3.74 3.44 -5.59
N GLY A 129 -3.97 4.38 -6.52
CA GLY A 129 -2.90 5.06 -7.26
C GLY A 129 -2.28 4.25 -8.39
N GLY A 130 -1.09 4.66 -8.82
CA GLY A 130 -0.44 4.21 -10.04
C GLY A 130 -1.10 4.76 -11.31
N ARG A 131 -1.38 6.07 -11.33
CA ARG A 131 -1.76 6.82 -12.53
C ARG A 131 -0.63 6.75 -13.56
N ASN A 132 -0.99 6.63 -14.83
CA ASN A 132 -0.03 6.80 -15.92
C ASN A 132 0.37 8.28 -15.99
N MET A 133 1.63 8.55 -16.30
CA MET A 133 2.10 9.89 -16.64
C MET A 133 1.56 10.32 -18.00
#